data_AF-A0A497NEJ9-F1
#
_entry.id   AF-A0A497NEJ9-F1
#
_cell.length_a   1.000
_cell.length_b   1.000
_cell.length_c   1.000
_cell.angle_alpha   90.00
_cell.angle_beta   90.00
_cell.angle_gamma   90.00
#
_symmetry.space_group_name_H-M   'P 1'
#
loop_
_entity.id
_entity.type
_entity.pdbx_description
1 polymer ?
#
loop_
_entity_poly.entity_id
_entity_poly.type
_entity_poly.pdbx_seq_one_letter_code
_entity_poly.pdbx_strand_id
1 'polypeptide(L)'
;MECIGSVEFSLEHDLTSDDDETRRRGIEWMKRCVRIASELRGDLVCGVIYMARGKITGRRRTEAEWRRNVEALKKICSFAKDYGSVLGIEPVDRFETYLFEYGLQRRETGEVLMSRNEGS
;
A
#
# COMPACT_ATOMS: atom_id res chain seq x y z
N MET A 1 16.94 8.72 10.02
CA MET A 1 16.51 7.49 9.34
C MET A 1 17.58 6.42 9.52
N GLU A 2 17.30 5.36 10.27
CA GLU A 2 18.26 4.26 10.51
C GLU A 2 17.96 2.99 9.69
N CYS A 3 16.71 2.80 9.26
CA CYS A 3 16.33 1.68 8.40
C CYS A 3 15.14 2.01 7.47
N ILE A 4 14.97 1.16 6.45
CA ILE A 4 13.82 1.12 5.55
C ILE A 4 13.20 -0.28 5.68
N GLY A 5 11.89 -0.37 5.85
CA GLY A 5 11.16 -1.63 5.73
C GLY A 5 10.70 -1.86 4.29
N SER A 6 11.02 -3.01 3.70
CA SER A 6 10.41 -3.43 2.44
C SER A 6 9.50 -4.64 2.69
N VAL A 7 8.25 -4.57 2.26
CA VAL A 7 7.23 -5.59 2.50
C VAL A 7 6.30 -5.73 1.31
N GLU A 8 5.69 -6.90 1.18
CA GLU A 8 4.78 -7.23 0.08
C GLU A 8 3.56 -7.96 0.63
N PHE A 9 2.37 -7.63 0.12
CA PHE A 9 1.18 -8.35 0.55
C PHE A 9 1.15 -9.77 -0.01
N SER A 10 0.76 -10.72 0.83
CA SER A 10 0.30 -12.05 0.41
C SER A 10 -1.19 -12.02 0.06
N LEU A 11 -1.70 -13.10 -0.56
CA LEU A 11 -3.13 -13.25 -0.88
C LEU A 11 -4.04 -13.13 0.36
N GLU A 12 -3.57 -13.55 1.53
CA GLU A 12 -4.33 -13.48 2.79
C GLU A 12 -4.48 -12.05 3.37
N HIS A 13 -3.71 -11.11 2.81
CA HIS A 13 -3.63 -9.71 3.20
C HIS A 13 -4.03 -8.75 2.07
N ASP A 14 -4.63 -9.26 0.99
CA ASP A 14 -4.91 -8.48 -0.20
C ASP A 14 -5.98 -7.41 0.02
N LEU A 15 -5.59 -6.13 -0.14
CA LEU A 15 -6.49 -4.98 -0.03
C LEU A 15 -7.55 -4.92 -1.14
N THR A 16 -7.35 -5.65 -2.24
CA THR A 16 -8.28 -5.69 -3.37
C THR A 16 -9.23 -6.90 -3.32
N SER A 17 -9.15 -7.72 -2.27
CA SER A 17 -9.99 -8.91 -2.09
C SER A 17 -11.47 -8.55 -1.98
N ASP A 18 -12.33 -9.42 -2.52
CA ASP A 18 -13.78 -9.33 -2.30
C ASP A 18 -14.17 -9.71 -0.88
N ASP A 19 -13.34 -10.49 -0.19
CA ASP A 19 -13.53 -10.83 1.22
C ASP A 19 -13.11 -9.66 2.14
N ASP A 20 -14.08 -9.15 2.89
CA ASP A 20 -13.90 -8.04 3.83
C ASP A 20 -12.87 -8.36 4.93
N GLU A 21 -12.82 -9.61 5.38
CA GLU A 21 -11.90 -10.02 6.44
C GLU A 21 -10.45 -10.07 5.94
N THR A 22 -10.22 -10.55 4.70
CA THR A 22 -8.92 -10.45 4.02
C THR A 22 -8.42 -9.01 3.96
N ARG A 23 -9.29 -8.06 3.59
CA ARG A 23 -8.91 -6.64 3.54
C ARG A 23 -8.60 -6.09 4.94
N ARG A 24 -9.39 -6.44 5.96
CA ARG A 24 -9.12 -6.06 7.36
C ARG A 24 -7.77 -6.59 7.83
N ARG A 25 -7.46 -7.87 7.58
CA ARG A 25 -6.16 -8.46 7.91
C ARG A 25 -5.02 -7.70 7.23
N GLY A 26 -5.16 -7.36 5.95
CA GLY A 26 -4.16 -6.58 5.23
C GLY A 26 -3.87 -5.22 5.86
N ILE A 27 -4.91 -4.48 6.24
CA ILE A 27 -4.75 -3.19 6.92
C ILE A 27 -4.01 -3.36 8.26
N GLU A 28 -4.42 -4.31 9.10
CA GLU A 28 -3.81 -4.51 10.41
C GLU A 28 -2.37 -5.04 10.33
N TRP A 29 -2.10 -5.92 9.36
CA TRP A 29 -0.74 -6.38 9.08
C TRP A 29 0.16 -5.21 8.67
N MET A 30 -0.31 -4.34 7.78
CA MET A 30 0.49 -3.19 7.34
C MET A 30 0.74 -2.19 8.48
N LYS A 31 -0.25 -1.94 9.34
CA LYS A 31 -0.05 -1.15 10.57
C LYS A 31 0.99 -1.78 11.49
N ARG A 32 1.04 -3.10 11.60
CA ARG A 32 2.07 -3.81 12.36
C ARG A 32 3.45 -3.60 11.74
N CYS A 33 3.59 -3.65 10.41
CA CYS A 33 4.86 -3.35 9.73
C CYS A 33 5.34 -1.92 10.03
N VAL A 34 4.44 -0.94 10.01
CA VAL A 34 4.75 0.44 10.39
C VAL A 34 5.25 0.54 11.83
N ARG A 35 4.57 -0.11 12.78
CA ARG A 35 5.00 -0.13 14.19
C ARG A 35 6.40 -0.71 14.35
N ILE A 36 6.66 -1.87 13.73
CA ILE A 36 7.96 -2.53 13.78
C ILE A 36 9.05 -1.63 13.16
N ALA A 37 8.79 -1.01 12.02
CA ALA A 37 9.74 -0.08 11.40
C ALA A 37 10.05 1.10 12.31
N SER A 38 9.03 1.67 12.96
CA SER A 38 9.19 2.77 13.92
C SER A 38 9.99 2.35 15.16
N GLU A 39 9.73 1.16 15.73
CA GLU A 39 10.52 0.57 16.82
C GLU A 39 12.01 0.41 16.44
N LEU A 40 12.29 0.16 15.16
CA LEU A 40 13.63 0.07 14.59
C LEU A 40 14.20 1.42 14.12
N ARG A 41 13.56 2.55 14.47
CA ARG A 41 13.97 3.92 14.09
C ARG A 41 13.99 4.15 12.57
N GLY A 42 13.14 3.42 11.85
CA GLY A 42 12.82 3.64 10.45
C GLY A 42 11.67 4.62 10.26
N ASP A 43 11.66 5.33 9.13
CA ASP A 43 10.62 6.31 8.77
C ASP A 43 10.02 6.06 7.37
N LEU A 44 10.34 4.91 6.76
CA LEU A 44 9.80 4.45 5.48
C LEU A 44 9.48 2.96 5.52
N VAL A 45 8.27 2.61 5.12
CA VAL A 45 7.90 1.24 4.74
C VAL A 45 7.45 1.25 3.29
N CYS A 46 8.08 0.48 2.42
CA CYS A 46 7.80 0.45 0.99
C CYS A 46 7.57 -0.97 0.47
N GLY A 47 7.20 -1.07 -0.81
CA GLY A 47 7.08 -2.33 -1.55
C GLY A 47 5.76 -2.45 -2.32
N VAL A 48 5.39 -3.67 -2.68
CA VAL A 48 4.09 -3.99 -3.30
C VAL A 48 3.00 -4.04 -2.23
N ILE A 49 2.64 -2.85 -1.73
CA ILE A 49 1.74 -2.65 -0.58
C ILE A 49 0.34 -2.14 -0.98
N TYR A 50 -0.11 -2.46 -2.19
CA TYR A 50 -1.42 -2.06 -2.71
C TYR A 50 -2.25 -3.25 -3.22
N MET A 51 -1.63 -4.38 -3.49
CA MET A 51 -2.34 -5.64 -3.76
C MET A 51 -1.40 -6.80 -3.46
N ALA A 52 -1.96 -8.00 -3.34
CA ALA A 52 -1.14 -9.18 -3.16
C ALA A 52 -0.24 -9.45 -4.36
N ARG A 53 1.04 -9.74 -4.10
CA ARG A 53 1.95 -10.23 -5.13
C ARG A 53 1.45 -11.58 -5.66
N GLY A 54 1.52 -11.76 -6.98
CA GLY A 54 1.06 -12.98 -7.66
C GLY A 54 -0.43 -13.01 -8.00
N LYS A 55 -1.22 -11.99 -7.60
CA LYS A 55 -2.61 -11.87 -8.04
C LYS A 55 -2.69 -11.28 -9.44
N ILE A 56 -2.75 -12.14 -10.45
CA ILE A 56 -2.96 -11.76 -11.85
C ILE A 56 -4.31 -12.30 -12.33
N THR A 57 -5.18 -11.41 -12.79
CA THR A 57 -6.56 -11.75 -13.14
C THR A 57 -6.81 -11.85 -14.64
N GLY A 58 -5.85 -11.41 -15.47
CA GLY A 58 -6.00 -11.32 -16.92
C GLY A 58 -7.00 -10.25 -17.40
N ARG A 59 -7.63 -9.51 -16.48
CA ARG A 59 -8.55 -8.39 -16.76
C ARG A 59 -7.99 -7.09 -16.18
N ARG A 60 -8.56 -5.96 -16.61
CA ARG A 60 -8.32 -4.67 -15.96
C ARG A 60 -8.94 -4.65 -14.56
N ARG A 61 -8.41 -3.78 -13.69
CA ARG A 61 -9.01 -3.49 -12.38
C ARG A 61 -10.46 -3.05 -12.54
N THR A 62 -11.32 -3.48 -11.64
CA THR A 62 -12.66 -2.91 -11.47
C THR A 62 -12.58 -1.64 -10.62
N GLU A 63 -13.57 -0.76 -10.78
CA GLU A 63 -13.68 0.45 -9.95
C GLU A 63 -13.86 0.11 -8.46
N ALA A 64 -14.52 -1.02 -8.16
CA ALA A 64 -14.70 -1.49 -6.79
C ALA A 64 -13.38 -1.93 -6.15
N GLU A 65 -12.53 -2.66 -6.88
CA GLU A 65 -11.17 -3.01 -6.43
C GLU A 65 -10.34 -1.76 -6.16
N TRP A 66 -10.39 -0.78 -7.07
CA TRP A 66 -9.67 0.48 -6.94
C TRP A 66 -10.12 1.27 -5.71
N ARG A 67 -11.43 1.49 -5.55
CA ARG A 67 -11.98 2.22 -4.40
C ARG A 67 -11.61 1.56 -3.07
N ARG A 68 -11.78 0.24 -2.94
CA ARG A 68 -11.41 -0.50 -1.71
C ARG A 68 -9.93 -0.36 -1.41
N ASN A 69 -9.08 -0.43 -2.43
CA ASN A 69 -7.65 -0.24 -2.28
C ASN A 69 -7.29 1.17 -1.78
N VAL A 70 -7.77 2.21 -2.44
CA VAL A 70 -7.51 3.61 -2.07
C VAL A 70 -7.99 3.90 -0.66
N GLU A 71 -9.18 3.44 -0.28
CA GLU A 71 -9.71 3.60 1.08
C GLU A 71 -8.86 2.89 2.13
N ALA A 72 -8.38 1.68 1.85
CA ALA A 72 -7.50 0.95 2.74
C ALA A 72 -6.15 1.65 2.89
N LEU A 73 -5.52 2.06 1.78
CA LEU A 73 -4.26 2.81 1.78
C LEU A 73 -4.39 4.11 2.57
N LYS A 74 -5.46 4.88 2.42
CA LYS A 74 -5.72 6.10 3.20
C LYS A 74 -5.74 5.83 4.71
N LYS A 75 -6.38 4.74 5.15
CA LYS A 75 -6.41 4.34 6.57
C LYS A 75 -5.02 4.00 7.10
N ILE A 76 -4.22 3.30 6.31
CA ILE A 76 -2.86 2.92 6.69
C ILE A 76 -1.94 4.15 6.68
N CYS A 77 -2.03 5.02 5.68
CA CYS A 77 -1.28 6.28 5.63
C CYS A 77 -1.62 7.17 6.83
N SER A 78 -2.89 7.30 7.20
CA SER A 78 -3.30 8.06 8.40
C SER A 78 -2.65 7.50 9.66
N PHE A 79 -2.64 6.18 9.83
CA PHE A 79 -1.96 5.54 10.96
C PHE A 79 -0.44 5.74 10.93
N ALA A 80 0.18 5.68 9.75
CA ALA A 80 1.64 5.83 9.61
C ALA A 80 2.14 7.23 9.98
N LYS A 81 1.31 8.26 9.77
CA LYS A 81 1.61 9.65 10.18
C LYS A 81 1.87 9.77 11.68
N ASP A 82 1.11 9.03 12.49
CA ASP A 82 1.27 9.03 13.95
C ASP A 82 2.65 8.50 14.41
N TYR A 83 3.34 7.75 13.54
CA TYR A 83 4.68 7.19 13.75
C TYR A 83 5.78 7.94 12.97
N GLY A 84 5.46 9.09 12.36
CA GLY A 84 6.38 9.82 11.48
C GLY A 84 6.83 9.03 10.24
N SER A 85 6.12 7.95 9.91
CA SER A 85 6.48 7.01 8.86
C SER A 85 5.76 7.33 7.55
N VAL A 86 6.44 7.08 6.44
CA VAL A 86 5.86 7.15 5.10
C VAL A 86 5.69 5.77 4.50
N LEU A 87 4.62 5.61 3.73
CA LEU A 87 4.41 4.42 2.91
C LEU A 87 4.91 4.68 1.50
N GLY A 88 5.82 3.87 0.99
CA GLY A 88 6.32 3.92 -0.37
C GLY A 88 5.66 2.87 -1.27
N ILE A 89 5.00 3.29 -2.35
CA ILE A 89 4.45 2.34 -3.32
C ILE A 89 5.54 1.97 -4.34
N GLU A 90 5.88 0.69 -4.41
CA GLU A 90 6.83 0.18 -5.40
C GLU A 90 6.14 0.06 -6.77
N PRO A 91 6.70 0.70 -7.81
CA PRO A 91 6.23 0.48 -9.16
C PRO A 91 6.76 -0.85 -9.68
N VAL A 92 5.85 -1.73 -10.08
CA VAL A 92 6.18 -3.03 -10.70
C VAL A 92 5.67 -3.09 -12.12
N ASP A 93 6.17 -4.05 -12.89
CA ASP A 93 5.74 -4.26 -14.28
C ASP A 93 4.30 -4.82 -14.36
N ARG A 94 3.65 -4.67 -15.52
CA ARG A 94 2.32 -5.22 -15.81
C ARG A 94 2.20 -6.75 -15.62
N PHE A 95 3.31 -7.48 -15.66
CA PHE A 95 3.32 -8.91 -15.38
C PHE A 95 3.18 -9.23 -13.88
N GLU A 96 3.36 -8.23 -13.03
CA GLU A 96 3.30 -8.35 -11.58
C GLU A 96 2.09 -7.64 -10.98
N THR A 97 1.43 -6.73 -11.71
CA THR A 97 0.22 -6.04 -11.26
C THR A 97 -0.78 -5.79 -12.39
N TYR A 98 -2.07 -5.89 -12.07
CA TYR A 98 -3.18 -5.44 -12.93
C TYR A 98 -3.83 -4.14 -12.44
N LEU A 99 -3.34 -3.60 -11.30
CA LEU A 99 -3.96 -2.46 -10.62
C LEU A 99 -3.54 -1.11 -11.18
N PHE A 100 -2.40 -1.02 -11.87
CA PHE A 100 -1.93 0.24 -12.46
C PHE A 100 -1.85 0.13 -13.98
N GLU A 101 -2.34 1.16 -14.67
CA GLU A 101 -2.14 1.31 -16.12
C GLU A 101 -0.87 2.12 -16.40
N TYR A 102 -0.14 1.77 -17.47
CA TYR A 102 1.06 2.52 -17.89
C TYR A 102 0.72 4.01 -18.08
N GLY A 103 1.44 4.88 -17.38
CA GLY A 103 1.31 6.34 -17.46
C GLY A 103 0.54 6.99 -16.30
N LEU A 104 -0.36 6.27 -15.63
CA LEU A 104 -1.10 6.80 -14.46
C LEU A 104 -0.43 6.49 -13.12
N GLN A 105 0.47 5.51 -13.10
CA GLN A 105 1.16 5.07 -11.89
C GLN A 105 1.82 6.23 -11.13
N ARG A 106 2.45 7.19 -11.82
CA ARG A 106 3.12 8.35 -11.18
C ARG A 106 2.13 9.36 -10.57
N ARG A 107 0.94 9.54 -11.16
CA ARG A 107 -0.08 10.48 -10.65
C ARG A 107 -0.85 9.87 -9.49
N GLU A 108 -1.29 8.62 -9.65
CA GLU A 108 -2.11 7.91 -8.64
C GLU A 108 -1.28 7.53 -7.40
N THR A 109 -0.05 7.06 -7.58
CA THR A 109 0.85 6.86 -6.43
C THR A 109 1.27 8.17 -5.81
N GLY A 110 1.49 9.22 -6.63
CA GLY A 110 1.78 10.57 -6.16
C GLY A 110 0.71 11.12 -5.22
N GLU A 111 -0.58 10.99 -5.55
CA GLU A 111 -1.68 11.44 -4.67
C GLU A 111 -1.73 10.68 -3.34
N VAL A 112 -1.40 9.39 -3.32
CA VAL A 112 -1.35 8.59 -2.09
C VAL A 112 -0.07 8.85 -1.27
N LEU A 113 1.07 9.08 -1.95
CA LEU A 113 2.40 9.32 -1.38
C LEU A 113 2.59 10.75 -0.87
N MET A 114 1.98 11.75 -1.52
CA MET A 114 2.20 13.18 -1.27
C MET A 114 1.41 13.74 -0.08
N SER A 115 0.76 12.90 0.73
CA SER A 115 0.16 13.32 2.00
C SER A 115 1.19 13.81 3.05
N ARG A 116 2.47 13.91 2.65
CA ARG A 116 3.61 14.43 3.40
C ARG A 116 3.76 15.96 3.37
N ASN A 117 2.92 16.74 2.65
CA ASN A 117 3.27 18.16 2.38
C ASN A 117 2.15 19.21 2.44
N GLU A 118 1.10 19.02 3.25
CA GLU A 118 0.23 20.13 3.68
C GLU A 118 0.10 20.12 5.20
N GLY A 119 0.98 20.87 5.88
CA GLY A 119 0.95 21.02 7.34
C GLY A 119 2.31 21.15 7.99
N SER A 120 3.04 22.22 7.70
CA SER A 120 4.00 22.89 8.60
C SER A 120 4.25 24.30 8.08
#